data_AF-A0A1V4BLF0-F1
#
_entry.id   AF-A0A1V4BLF0-F1
#
_cell.length_a   1.000
_cell.length_b   1.000
_cell.length_c   1.000
_cell.angle_alpha   90.00
_cell.angle_beta   90.00
_cell.angle_gamma   90.00
#
_symmetry.space_group_name_H-M   'P 1'
#
loop_
_entity.id
_entity.type
_entity.pdbx_description
1 polymer ?
#
loop_
_entity_poly.entity_id
_entity_poly.type
_entity_poly.pdbx_seq_one_letter_code
_entity_poly.pdbx_strand_id
1 'polypeptide(L)'
;MLEVIIAILTITAFLTGTLQLMAVDALYRVRAERQAQANFWIQDDFENTKYIASGLDVKSDPKFVSPDVCTNTSEGYATALRRLLTETPLSTTTIPTEQLVVVETPKKEDFKNFLGKNYSLYRTFNIADQSANPHRLLIEYEVRLADPKTANDYPNQENVIAKSSVEVIPDASFKCP
;
A
#
# COMPACT_ATOMS: atom_id res chain seq x y z
N MET A 1 -21.44 -10.30 58.26
CA MET A 1 -22.17 -9.53 57.22
C MET A 1 -21.24 -8.64 56.40
N LEU A 2 -20.44 -7.74 57.01
CA LEU A 2 -19.50 -6.85 56.30
C LEU A 2 -18.45 -7.58 55.45
N GLU A 3 -17.86 -8.64 55.99
CA GLU A 3 -16.83 -9.46 55.32
C GLU A 3 -17.35 -10.10 54.01
N VAL A 4 -18.61 -10.56 54.02
CA VAL A 4 -19.28 -11.13 52.84
C VAL A 4 -19.48 -10.05 51.77
N ILE A 5 -19.83 -8.82 52.16
CA ILE A 5 -19.98 -7.69 51.24
C ILE A 5 -18.64 -7.31 50.62
N ILE A 6 -17.57 -7.22 51.42
CA ILE A 6 -16.22 -6.91 50.92
C ILE A 6 -15.75 -8.00 49.96
N ALA A 7 -15.95 -9.28 50.29
CA ALA A 7 -15.59 -10.40 49.42
C ALA A 7 -16.32 -10.35 48.07
N ILE A 8 -17.63 -10.08 48.08
CA ILE A 8 -18.40 -9.95 46.83
C ILE A 8 -17.93 -8.75 46.01
N LEU A 9 -17.65 -7.60 46.66
CA LEU A 9 -17.16 -6.41 45.98
C LEU A 9 -15.79 -6.63 45.33
N THR A 10 -14.84 -7.28 46.02
CA THR A 10 -13.50 -7.54 45.48
C THR A 10 -13.54 -8.55 44.33
N ILE A 11 -14.32 -9.63 44.46
CA ILE A 11 -14.51 -10.61 43.37
C ILE A 11 -15.15 -9.94 42.15
N THR A 12 -16.19 -9.14 42.35
CA THR A 12 -16.89 -8.46 41.24
C THR A 12 -15.97 -7.45 40.55
N ALA A 13 -15.18 -6.68 41.32
CA ALA A 13 -14.20 -5.76 40.76
C ALA A 13 -13.13 -6.49 39.94
N PHE A 14 -12.63 -7.63 40.43
CA PHE A 14 -11.63 -8.43 39.72
C PHE A 14 -12.19 -9.06 38.45
N LEU A 15 -13.39 -9.66 38.51
CA LEU A 15 -14.06 -10.24 37.34
C LEU A 15 -14.38 -9.17 36.28
N THR A 16 -14.89 -8.02 36.70
CA THR A 16 -15.19 -6.92 35.77
C THR A 16 -13.91 -6.38 35.15
N GLY A 17 -12.85 -6.19 35.94
CA GLY A 17 -11.56 -5.71 35.46
C GLY A 17 -10.91 -6.68 34.46
N THR A 18 -10.92 -7.98 34.75
CA THR A 18 -10.35 -8.99 33.84
C THR A 18 -11.13 -9.11 32.53
N LEU A 19 -12.47 -9.06 32.56
CA LEU A 19 -13.29 -9.09 31.35
C LEU A 19 -13.01 -7.88 30.43
N GLN A 20 -12.86 -6.69 31.02
CA GLN A 20 -12.52 -5.49 30.27
C GLN A 20 -11.13 -5.61 29.62
N LEU A 21 -10.13 -6.11 30.36
CA LEU A 21 -8.79 -6.33 29.83
C LEU A 21 -8.78 -7.35 28.68
N MET A 22 -9.48 -8.47 28.82
CA MET A 22 -9.59 -9.47 27.75
C MET A 22 -10.24 -8.90 26.48
N ALA A 23 -11.30 -8.09 26.63
CA ALA A 23 -11.93 -7.45 25.48
C ALA A 23 -10.99 -6.47 24.76
N VAL A 24 -10.18 -5.73 25.52
CA VAL A 24 -9.17 -4.80 24.99
C VAL A 24 -8.05 -5.56 24.29
N ASP A 25 -7.51 -6.62 24.90
CA ASP A 25 -6.46 -7.45 24.31
C ASP A 25 -6.92 -8.13 23.01
N ALA A 26 -8.14 -8.66 23.00
CA ALA A 26 -8.72 -9.24 21.79
C ALA A 26 -8.84 -8.20 20.67
N LEU A 27 -9.26 -6.98 21.00
CA LEU A 27 -9.34 -5.87 20.04
C LEU A 27 -7.94 -5.53 19.47
N TYR A 28 -6.92 -5.41 20.32
CA TYR A 28 -5.56 -5.10 19.87
C TYR A 28 -4.96 -6.23 19.04
N ARG A 29 -5.20 -7.49 19.41
CA ARG A 29 -4.76 -8.65 18.62
C ARG A 29 -5.35 -8.63 17.21
N VAL A 30 -6.65 -8.39 17.08
CA VAL A 30 -7.32 -8.28 15.77
C VAL A 30 -6.72 -7.15 14.93
N ARG A 31 -6.37 -6.02 15.55
CA ARG A 31 -5.72 -4.89 14.85
C ARG A 31 -4.31 -5.26 14.38
N ALA A 32 -3.50 -5.86 15.25
CA ALA A 32 -2.16 -6.30 14.92
C ALA A 32 -2.15 -7.34 13.80
N GLU A 33 -3.10 -8.30 13.83
CA GLU A 33 -3.25 -9.30 12.77
C GLU A 33 -3.65 -8.66 11.43
N ARG A 34 -4.59 -7.69 11.42
CA ARG A 34 -4.93 -6.95 10.19
C ARG A 34 -3.74 -6.16 9.64
N GLN A 35 -3.00 -5.47 10.51
CA GLN A 35 -1.81 -4.72 10.11
C GLN A 35 -0.72 -5.64 9.54
N ALA A 36 -0.49 -6.81 10.15
CA ALA A 36 0.46 -7.79 9.65
C ALA A 36 0.06 -8.33 8.27
N GLN A 37 -1.22 -8.65 8.06
CA GLN A 37 -1.73 -9.10 6.77
C GLN A 37 -1.66 -8.01 5.70
N ALA A 38 -1.92 -6.75 6.07
CA ALA A 38 -1.78 -5.61 5.17
C ALA A 38 -0.31 -5.38 4.77
N ASN A 39 0.63 -5.50 5.72
CA ASN A 39 2.06 -5.42 5.42
C ASN A 39 2.52 -6.55 4.48
N PHE A 40 2.07 -7.78 4.72
CA PHE A 40 2.36 -8.90 3.81
C PHE A 40 1.78 -8.66 2.42
N TRP A 41 0.58 -8.07 2.33
CA TRP A 41 -0.01 -7.73 1.04
C TRP A 41 0.79 -6.67 0.30
N ILE A 42 1.29 -5.63 0.98
CA ILE A 42 2.21 -4.66 0.38
C ILE A 42 3.49 -5.34 -0.12
N GLN A 43 4.06 -6.27 0.65
CA GLN A 43 5.27 -6.99 0.25
C GLN A 43 5.06 -7.86 -0.99
N ASP A 44 3.97 -8.61 -1.03
CA ASP A 44 3.59 -9.45 -2.18
C ASP A 44 3.44 -8.59 -3.45
N ASP A 45 2.76 -7.46 -3.31
CA ASP A 45 2.52 -6.52 -4.40
C ASP A 45 3.81 -5.80 -4.87
N PHE A 46 4.72 -5.52 -3.93
CA PHE A 46 6.04 -4.99 -4.23
C PHE A 46 6.92 -6.01 -4.96
N GLU A 47 6.93 -7.28 -4.57
CA GLU A 47 7.67 -8.32 -5.29
C GLU A 47 7.15 -8.50 -6.72
N ASN A 48 5.83 -8.43 -6.91
CA ASN A 48 5.25 -8.40 -8.26
C ASN A 48 5.73 -7.17 -9.06
N THR A 49 5.75 -5.99 -8.43
CA THR A 49 6.27 -4.77 -9.06
C THR A 49 7.75 -4.89 -9.44
N LYS A 50 8.56 -5.52 -8.60
CA LYS A 50 9.97 -5.80 -8.86
C LYS A 50 10.16 -6.80 -10.00
N TYR A 51 9.32 -7.85 -10.06
CA TYR A 51 9.31 -8.79 -11.16
C TYR A 51 8.98 -8.11 -12.49
N ILE A 52 8.00 -7.20 -12.49
CA ILE A 52 7.66 -6.39 -13.66
C ILE A 52 8.84 -5.46 -14.05
N ALA A 53 9.50 -4.87 -13.07
CA ALA A 53 10.64 -3.98 -13.29
C ALA A 53 11.88 -4.71 -13.83
N SER A 54 12.13 -5.96 -13.42
CA SER A 54 13.26 -6.75 -13.93
C SER A 54 13.05 -7.24 -15.37
N GLY A 55 11.80 -7.45 -15.77
CA GLY A 55 11.43 -7.78 -17.15
C GLY A 55 11.41 -6.58 -18.11
N LEU A 56 11.55 -5.35 -17.60
CA LEU A 56 11.47 -4.13 -18.40
C LEU A 56 12.78 -3.92 -19.18
N ASP A 57 12.69 -3.93 -20.51
CA ASP A 57 13.82 -3.74 -21.43
C ASP A 57 13.35 -3.04 -22.72
N VAL A 58 14.26 -2.55 -23.55
CA VAL A 58 13.95 -1.95 -24.87
C VAL A 58 13.19 -2.93 -25.78
N LYS A 59 13.35 -4.23 -25.52
CA LYS A 59 12.68 -5.32 -26.25
C LYS A 59 11.39 -5.81 -25.59
N SER A 60 11.00 -5.28 -24.42
CA SER A 60 9.79 -5.73 -23.71
C SER A 60 8.52 -5.34 -24.47
N ASP A 61 7.48 -6.16 -24.33
CA ASP A 61 6.12 -5.88 -24.82
C ASP A 61 5.20 -5.63 -23.62
N PRO A 62 4.48 -4.50 -23.54
CA PRO A 62 4.41 -3.40 -24.52
C PRO A 62 5.72 -2.61 -24.61
N LYS A 63 6.03 -2.11 -25.81
CA LYS A 63 7.19 -1.23 -26.05
C LYS A 63 6.97 0.16 -25.46
N PHE A 64 7.12 0.26 -24.14
CA PHE A 64 7.09 1.54 -23.41
C PHE A 64 8.47 2.17 -23.24
N VAL A 65 9.53 1.43 -23.56
CA VAL A 65 10.93 1.87 -23.47
C VAL A 65 11.43 2.19 -24.88
N SER A 66 11.88 3.43 -25.08
CA SER A 66 12.53 3.87 -26.31
C SER A 66 14.00 3.43 -26.34
N PRO A 67 14.61 3.18 -27.51
CA PRO A 67 16.05 2.89 -27.62
C PRO A 67 16.93 3.98 -26.99
N ASP A 68 16.46 5.22 -26.97
CA ASP A 68 17.16 6.39 -26.43
C ASP A 68 16.84 6.68 -24.95
N VAL A 69 16.26 5.73 -24.22
CA VAL A 69 15.85 5.88 -22.79
C VAL A 69 16.99 6.32 -21.85
N CYS A 70 18.24 6.08 -22.23
CA CYS A 70 19.42 6.48 -21.45
C CYS A 70 19.82 7.94 -21.67
N THR A 71 19.47 8.55 -22.80
CA THR A 71 19.82 9.93 -23.15
C THR A 71 18.62 10.87 -23.07
N ASN A 72 17.41 10.35 -23.28
CA ASN A 72 16.16 11.10 -23.21
C ASN A 72 15.52 10.99 -21.81
N THR A 73 15.70 12.03 -20.99
CA THR A 73 15.14 12.11 -19.64
C THR A 73 13.62 12.14 -19.58
N SER A 74 12.93 12.44 -20.69
CA SER A 74 11.46 12.45 -20.77
C SER A 74 10.85 11.07 -20.97
N GLU A 75 11.64 10.07 -21.38
CA GLU A 75 11.18 8.70 -21.66
C GLU A 75 11.90 7.66 -20.80
N GLY A 76 12.32 8.07 -19.59
CA GLY A 76 13.05 7.23 -18.65
C GLY A 76 12.36 5.92 -18.26
N TYR A 77 13.16 4.93 -17.85
CA TYR A 77 12.71 3.63 -17.34
C TYR A 77 11.65 3.71 -16.23
N ALA A 78 11.70 4.73 -15.38
CA ALA A 78 10.69 4.95 -14.35
C ALA A 78 9.31 5.31 -14.92
N THR A 79 9.28 6.13 -15.98
CA THR A 79 8.05 6.48 -16.70
C THR A 79 7.48 5.26 -17.40
N ALA A 80 8.33 4.44 -18.02
CA ALA A 80 7.92 3.20 -18.66
C ALA A 80 7.36 2.18 -17.66
N LEU A 81 8.02 1.99 -16.51
CA LEU A 81 7.53 1.12 -15.44
C LEU A 81 6.16 1.59 -14.92
N ARG A 82 5.99 2.89 -14.68
CA ARG A 82 4.70 3.45 -14.26
C ARG A 82 3.60 3.11 -15.27
N ARG A 83 3.84 3.28 -16.57
CA ARG A 83 2.87 2.95 -17.64
C ARG A 83 2.44 1.49 -17.60
N LEU A 84 3.39 0.60 -17.33
CA LEU A 84 3.13 -0.83 -17.21
C LEU A 84 2.27 -1.15 -16.00
N LEU A 85 2.53 -0.50 -14.86
CA LEU A 85 1.80 -0.72 -13.60
C LEU A 85 0.40 -0.11 -13.59
N THR A 86 0.13 0.92 -14.39
CA THR A 86 -1.18 1.59 -14.40
C THR A 86 -2.15 1.07 -15.45
N GLU A 87 -1.73 0.18 -16.38
CA GLU A 87 -2.51 -0.27 -17.57
C GLU A 87 -3.20 0.88 -18.34
N THR A 88 -2.81 2.12 -18.07
CA THR A 88 -3.50 3.31 -18.55
C THR A 88 -2.72 3.77 -19.77
N PRO A 89 -3.30 3.73 -20.98
CA PRO A 89 -2.71 4.42 -22.11
C PRO A 89 -2.70 5.90 -21.77
N LEU A 90 -1.53 6.45 -21.43
CA LEU A 90 -1.36 7.90 -21.35
C LEU A 90 -1.57 8.43 -22.77
N SER A 91 -2.67 9.13 -23.01
CA SER A 91 -2.96 9.79 -24.29
C SER A 91 -1.97 10.90 -24.64
N THR A 92 -0.96 11.15 -23.81
CA THR A 92 0.03 12.22 -23.94
C THR A 92 1.43 11.72 -23.61
N THR A 93 2.35 11.86 -24.57
CA THR A 93 3.80 11.59 -24.46
C THR A 93 4.53 12.56 -23.51
N THR A 94 3.87 13.64 -23.09
CA THR A 94 4.38 14.58 -22.10
C THR A 94 4.11 14.07 -20.69
N ILE A 95 5.17 13.94 -19.88
CA ILE A 95 5.06 13.72 -18.43
C ILE A 95 4.26 14.89 -17.85
N PRO A 96 3.03 14.69 -17.34
CA PRO A 96 2.31 15.75 -16.67
C PRO A 96 3.08 16.14 -15.40
N THR A 97 3.23 17.44 -15.17
CA THR A 97 3.91 18.04 -14.01
C THR A 97 3.12 17.87 -12.69
N GLU A 98 2.16 16.95 -12.63
CA GLU A 98 1.29 16.73 -11.46
C GLU A 98 1.74 15.48 -10.67
N GLN A 99 2.08 15.73 -9.40
CA GLN A 99 3.16 15.07 -8.65
C GLN A 99 2.83 13.70 -8.03
N LEU A 100 1.58 13.22 -8.05
CA LEU A 100 1.19 11.95 -7.41
C LEU A 100 0.07 11.27 -8.21
N VAL A 101 0.36 10.11 -8.83
CA VAL A 101 -0.68 9.27 -9.46
C VAL A 101 -1.08 8.18 -8.49
N VAL A 102 -2.29 8.25 -7.96
CA VAL A 102 -2.86 7.22 -7.09
C VAL A 102 -3.58 6.18 -7.94
N VAL A 103 -3.18 4.91 -7.80
CA VAL A 103 -3.82 3.76 -8.43
C VAL A 103 -4.30 2.82 -7.34
N GLU A 104 -5.59 2.50 -7.34
CA GLU A 104 -6.14 1.45 -6.51
C GLU A 104 -5.87 0.11 -7.19
N THR A 105 -5.13 -0.76 -6.51
CA THR A 105 -4.80 -2.10 -6.97
C THR A 105 -5.20 -3.12 -5.91
N PRO A 106 -6.04 -4.11 -6.24
CA PRO A 106 -6.74 -4.28 -7.51
C PRO A 106 -7.95 -3.31 -7.62
N LYS A 107 -8.59 -3.25 -8.80
CA LYS A 107 -9.72 -2.34 -9.06
C LYS A 107 -10.82 -2.55 -8.02
N LYS A 108 -11.70 -1.55 -7.82
CA LYS A 108 -12.79 -1.44 -6.81
C LYS A 108 -13.72 -2.67 -6.63
N GLU A 109 -13.51 -3.75 -7.38
CA GLU A 109 -14.25 -5.02 -7.32
C GLU A 109 -13.46 -6.14 -6.61
N ASP A 110 -12.16 -5.97 -6.36
CA ASP A 110 -11.27 -6.97 -5.76
C ASP A 110 -10.75 -6.54 -4.38
N PHE A 111 -11.64 -6.51 -3.40
CA PHE A 111 -11.24 -6.20 -2.02
C PHE A 111 -10.58 -7.40 -1.34
N LYS A 112 -9.57 -7.14 -0.51
CA LYS A 112 -9.00 -8.17 0.36
C LYS A 112 -9.66 -8.12 1.74
N ASN A 113 -10.16 -9.27 2.19
CA ASN A 113 -10.79 -9.38 3.50
C ASN A 113 -9.74 -9.69 4.58
N PHE A 114 -9.62 -8.80 5.56
CA PHE A 114 -8.83 -9.04 6.76
C PHE A 114 -9.76 -9.08 7.98
N LEU A 115 -10.01 -10.28 8.49
CA LEU A 115 -10.81 -10.53 9.69
C LEU A 115 -12.19 -9.83 9.62
N GLY A 116 -12.93 -10.06 8.53
CA GLY A 116 -14.31 -9.55 8.35
C GLY A 116 -14.40 -8.10 7.87
N LYS A 117 -13.28 -7.46 7.50
CA LYS A 117 -13.26 -6.12 6.89
C LYS A 117 -12.58 -6.13 5.55
N ASN A 118 -13.14 -5.38 4.61
CA ASN A 118 -12.63 -5.28 3.24
C ASN A 118 -11.69 -4.07 3.12
N TYR A 119 -10.54 -4.31 2.52
CA TYR A 119 -9.50 -3.31 2.31
C TYR A 119 -9.10 -3.26 0.83
N SER A 120 -8.65 -2.08 0.42
CA SER A 120 -8.04 -1.80 -0.87
C SER A 120 -6.60 -1.37 -0.68
N LEU A 121 -5.71 -1.79 -1.59
CA LEU A 121 -4.34 -1.34 -1.64
C LEU A 121 -4.21 -0.21 -2.67
N TYR A 122 -3.56 0.87 -2.27
CA TYR A 122 -3.32 2.06 -3.09
C TYR A 122 -1.83 2.19 -3.34
N ARG A 123 -1.45 2.39 -4.59
CA ARG A 123 -0.10 2.74 -5.04
C ARG A 123 -0.11 4.20 -5.44
N THR A 124 0.78 5.01 -4.86
CA THR A 124 0.97 6.40 -5.26
C THR A 124 2.34 6.53 -5.88
N PHE A 125 2.38 6.90 -7.16
CA PHE A 125 3.63 7.14 -7.87
C PHE A 125 4.05 8.58 -7.69
N ASN A 126 5.18 8.81 -7.03
CA ASN A 126 5.78 10.13 -6.95
C ASN A 126 6.66 10.36 -8.18
N ILE A 127 6.20 11.27 -9.03
CA ILE A 127 6.87 11.64 -10.29
C ILE A 127 7.41 13.08 -10.25
N ALA A 128 7.45 13.71 -9.07
CA ALA A 128 8.15 14.97 -8.90
C ALA A 128 9.63 14.77 -9.27
N ASP A 129 10.17 15.69 -10.08
CA ASP A 129 11.57 15.64 -10.55
C ASP A 129 11.96 14.32 -11.25
N GLN A 130 10.99 13.63 -11.86
CA GLN A 130 11.24 12.39 -12.61
C GLN A 130 12.23 12.60 -13.77
N SER A 131 12.26 13.81 -14.35
CA SER A 131 13.24 14.21 -15.37
C SER A 131 14.67 14.29 -14.84
N ALA A 132 14.86 14.61 -13.56
CA ALA A 132 16.17 14.59 -12.91
C ALA A 132 16.58 13.17 -12.47
N ASN A 133 15.61 12.24 -12.38
CA ASN A 133 15.84 10.86 -11.94
C ASN A 133 15.10 9.86 -12.86
N PRO A 134 15.44 9.78 -14.16
CA PRO A 134 14.64 9.06 -15.16
C PRO A 134 14.58 7.53 -14.94
N HIS A 135 15.45 7.00 -14.08
CA HIS A 135 15.61 5.56 -13.85
C HIS A 135 15.02 5.07 -12.53
N ARG A 136 14.57 5.98 -11.66
CA ARG A 136 14.05 5.68 -10.33
C ARG A 136 12.56 5.98 -10.26
N LEU A 137 11.76 5.00 -9.81
CA LEU A 137 10.34 5.21 -9.50
C LEU A 137 10.11 5.07 -7.99
N LEU A 138 9.60 6.13 -7.35
CA LEU A 138 9.18 6.07 -5.95
C LEU A 138 7.69 5.70 -5.88
N ILE A 139 7.39 4.66 -5.11
CA ILE A 139 6.04 4.12 -4.94
C ILE A 139 5.68 4.14 -3.46
N GLU A 140 4.59 4.82 -3.13
CA GLU A 140 4.01 4.80 -1.79
C GLU A 140 2.80 3.86 -1.79
N TYR A 141 2.84 2.87 -0.92
CA TYR A 141 1.77 1.91 -0.71
C TYR A 141 0.96 2.29 0.51
N GLU A 142 -0.36 2.24 0.39
CA GLU A 142 -1.26 2.39 1.52
C GLU A 142 -2.39 1.36 1.44
N VAL A 143 -2.67 0.67 2.55
CA VAL A 143 -3.84 -0.21 2.65
C VAL A 143 -4.94 0.53 3.40
N ARG A 144 -6.03 0.84 2.70
CA ARG A 144 -7.15 1.60 3.24
C ARG A 144 -8.43 0.79 3.27
N LEU A 145 -9.37 1.18 4.12
CA LEU A 145 -10.68 0.54 4.17
C LEU A 145 -11.44 0.79 2.85
N ALA A 146 -12.03 -0.27 2.29
CA ALA A 146 -12.73 -0.24 1.01
C ALA A 146 -13.97 0.67 1.00
N ASP A 147 -14.65 0.78 2.14
CA ASP A 147 -15.83 1.63 2.30
C ASP A 147 -15.55 2.71 3.36
N PRO A 148 -15.38 3.99 2.97
CA PRO A 148 -15.13 5.07 3.91
C PRO A 148 -16.32 5.35 4.83
N LYS A 149 -17.54 4.86 4.53
CA LYS A 149 -18.71 5.04 5.40
C LYS A 149 -18.58 4.24 6.69
N THR A 150 -18.02 3.03 6.63
CA THR A 150 -17.81 2.18 7.82
C THR A 150 -16.64 2.61 8.69
N ALA A 151 -15.73 3.46 8.20
CA ALA A 151 -14.64 4.03 9.00
C ALA A 151 -15.17 5.00 10.08
N ASN A 152 -16.27 5.70 9.79
CA ASN A 152 -16.87 6.67 10.71
C ASN A 152 -17.77 6.03 11.79
N ASP A 153 -18.23 4.79 11.60
CA ASP A 153 -19.11 4.09 12.55
C ASP A 153 -18.37 3.61 13.82
N TYR A 154 -17.04 3.59 13.80
CA TYR A 154 -16.22 3.21 14.97
C TYR A 154 -15.15 4.28 15.24
N PRO A 155 -15.24 5.04 16.36
CA PRO A 155 -14.37 6.20 16.61
C PRO A 155 -12.87 5.89 16.75
N ASN A 156 -12.50 4.60 16.85
CA ASN A 156 -11.12 4.15 17.04
C ASN A 156 -10.58 3.34 15.85
N GLN A 157 -11.20 3.41 14.68
CA GLN A 157 -10.78 2.64 13.50
C GLN A 157 -9.88 3.47 12.59
N GLU A 158 -8.63 3.03 12.42
CA GLU A 158 -7.74 3.66 11.45
C GLU A 158 -8.21 3.35 10.03
N ASN A 159 -8.41 4.39 9.24
CA ASN A 159 -8.78 4.27 7.83
C ASN A 159 -7.64 3.66 7.01
N VAL A 160 -6.40 3.93 7.40
CA VAL A 160 -5.19 3.36 6.81
C VAL A 160 -4.52 2.47 7.83
N ILE A 161 -4.33 1.19 7.51
CA ILE A 161 -3.81 0.19 8.46
C ILE A 161 -2.37 -0.24 8.17
N ALA A 162 -1.83 0.11 7.00
CA ALA A 162 -0.45 -0.10 6.64
C ALA A 162 0.00 0.95 5.62
N LYS A 163 1.26 1.37 5.74
CA LYS A 163 1.93 2.25 4.78
C LYS A 163 3.35 1.75 4.53
N SER A 164 3.82 1.88 3.30
CA SER A 164 5.21 1.64 2.95
C SER A 164 5.63 2.58 1.84
N SER A 165 6.90 2.94 1.79
CA SER A 165 7.48 3.70 0.68
C SER A 165 8.69 2.94 0.19
N VAL A 166 8.74 2.70 -1.12
CA VAL A 166 9.80 1.93 -1.75
C VAL A 166 10.23 2.57 -3.05
N GLU A 167 11.51 2.36 -3.34
CA GLU A 167 12.16 2.83 -4.54
C GLU A 167 12.42 1.65 -5.48
N VAL A 168 11.98 1.75 -6.72
CA VAL A 168 12.17 0.72 -7.74
C VAL A 168 13.04 1.28 -8.86
N ILE A 169 14.12 0.55 -9.15
CA ILE A 169 15.05 0.83 -10.25
C ILE A 169 15.02 -0.40 -11.17
N PRO A 170 14.55 -0.27 -12.43
CA PRO A 170 14.56 -1.38 -13.39
C PRO A 170 15.97 -1.86 -13.71
N ASP A 171 16.19 -3.17 -13.82
CA ASP A 171 17.53 -3.74 -14.03
C ASP A 171 18.20 -3.21 -15.32
N ALA A 172 17.40 -2.95 -16.36
CA ALA A 172 17.89 -2.41 -17.63
C ALA A 172 18.47 -0.99 -17.51
N SER A 173 18.11 -0.20 -16.48
CA SER A 173 18.68 1.13 -16.31
C SER A 173 20.14 1.11 -15.89
N PHE A 174 20.61 0.04 -15.26
CA PHE A 174 22.04 -0.11 -14.92
C PHE A 174 22.93 -0.34 -16.16
N LYS A 175 22.34 -0.56 -17.33
CA LYS A 175 23.05 -0.66 -18.61
C LYS A 175 23.20 0.68 -19.32
N CYS A 176 22.60 1.75 -18.79
CA CYS A 176 22.80 3.09 -19.33
C CYS A 176 24.22 3.59 -19.02
N PRO A 177 24.92 4.16 -20.01
CA PRO A 177 26.31 4.64 -19.87
C PRO A 177 26.43 5.89 -18.98
#